data_AF-A0A1Y5HYB5-F1
#
_entry.id   AF-A0A1Y5HYB5-F1
#
_cell.length_a   1.000
_cell.length_b   1.000
_cell.length_c   1.000
_cell.angle_alpha   90.00
_cell.angle_beta   90.00
_cell.angle_gamma   90.00
#
_symmetry.space_group_name_H-M   'P 1'
#
loop_
_entity.id
_entity.type
_entity.pdbx_description
1 polymer ?
#
loop_
_entity_poly.entity_id
_entity_poly.type
_entity_poly.pdbx_seq_one_letter_code
_entity_poly.pdbx_strand_id
1 'polypeptide(L)'
;MNMRSLLITTLVICALGASAWWISQAITVSNEDQRKPPEKDIRLNPMSALEQLLLHFEVEVQSNNNRNLLHNLPATNEAIVVRNLKQPLTHERELALLNWVEQGGKLIYEPYWLGKSDERQY
;
A
#
# COMPACT_ATOMS: atom_id res chain seq x y z
N MET A 1 57.22 40.03 -5.89
CA MET A 1 55.75 40.06 -6.00
C MET A 1 55.25 41.26 -5.21
N ASN A 2 54.58 42.21 -5.83
CA ASN A 2 54.21 43.47 -5.17
C ASN A 2 53.16 43.21 -4.08
N MET A 3 53.30 43.84 -2.91
CA MET A 3 52.42 43.63 -1.74
C MET A 3 50.92 43.76 -2.07
N ARG A 4 50.59 44.60 -3.06
CA ARG A 4 49.23 44.74 -3.61
C ARG A 4 48.72 43.49 -4.30
N SER A 5 49.56 42.80 -5.06
CA SER A 5 49.21 41.56 -5.75
C SER A 5 48.95 40.42 -4.77
N LEU A 6 49.72 40.33 -3.67
CA LEU A 6 49.49 39.39 -2.57
C LEU A 6 48.14 39.62 -1.90
N LEU A 7 47.82 40.87 -1.56
CA LEU A 7 46.54 41.21 -0.94
C LEU A 7 45.34 40.85 -1.83
N ILE A 8 45.44 41.11 -3.13
CA ILE A 8 44.39 40.76 -4.09
C ILE A 8 44.23 39.23 -4.20
N THR A 9 45.33 38.48 -4.25
CA THR A 9 45.24 37.00 -4.33
C THR A 9 44.63 36.41 -3.06
N THR A 10 45.04 36.88 -1.88
CA THR A 10 44.45 36.41 -0.61
C THR A 10 42.96 36.73 -0.53
N LEU A 11 42.55 37.94 -0.94
CA LEU A 11 41.13 38.32 -0.95
C LEU A 11 40.30 37.42 -1.85
N VAL A 12 40.79 37.12 -3.06
CA VAL A 12 40.10 36.23 -4.01
C VAL A 12 39.97 34.82 -3.45
N ILE A 13 41.00 34.29 -2.82
CA ILE A 13 40.97 32.96 -2.20
C ILE A 13 39.94 32.90 -1.06
N CYS A 14 39.90 33.92 -0.21
CA CYS A 14 38.90 34.00 0.87
C CYS A 14 37.47 34.09 0.31
N ALA A 15 37.25 34.87 -0.74
CA ALA A 15 35.95 35.00 -1.37
C ALA A 15 35.46 33.68 -1.99
N LEU A 16 36.35 32.95 -2.66
CA LEU A 16 36.05 31.63 -3.23
C LEU A 16 35.80 30.57 -2.15
N GLY A 17 36.55 30.60 -1.04
CA GLY A 17 36.34 29.69 0.08
C GLY A 17 34.99 29.93 0.76
N ALA A 18 34.64 31.20 0.99
CA ALA A 18 33.36 31.57 1.60
C ALA A 18 32.16 31.18 0.72
N SER A 19 32.25 31.38 -0.60
CA SER A 19 31.18 30.99 -1.52
C SER A 19 31.01 29.48 -1.60
N ALA A 20 32.11 28.72 -1.67
CA ALA A 20 32.06 27.26 -1.67
C ALA A 20 31.45 26.70 -0.37
N TRP A 21 31.82 27.27 0.79
CA TRP A 21 31.25 26.89 2.07
C TRP A 21 29.75 27.18 2.15
N TRP A 22 29.32 28.37 1.69
CA TRP A 22 27.91 28.74 1.67
C TRP A 22 27.08 27.82 0.76
N ILE A 23 27.58 27.51 -0.44
CA ILE A 23 26.91 26.60 -1.38
C ILE A 23 26.79 25.19 -0.80
N SER A 24 27.83 24.70 -0.11
CA SER A 24 27.80 23.38 0.52
C SER A 24 26.73 23.24 1.61
N GLN A 25 26.37 24.34 2.29
CA GLN A 25 25.31 24.34 3.29
C GLN A 25 23.92 24.52 2.66
N ALA A 26 23.85 25.21 1.52
CA ALA A 26 22.58 25.45 0.82
C ALA A 26 22.07 24.25 0.02
N ILE A 27 22.96 23.34 -0.39
CA ILE A 27 22.58 22.14 -1.15
C ILE A 27 22.28 20.99 -0.18
N THR A 28 21.03 20.91 0.26
CA THR A 28 20.51 19.66 0.83
C THR A 28 20.19 18.71 -0.32
N VAL A 29 21.01 17.68 -0.51
CA VAL A 29 20.69 16.58 -1.44
C VAL A 29 19.51 15.83 -0.83
N SER A 30 18.29 16.22 -1.22
CA SER A 30 17.09 15.47 -0.90
C SER A 30 17.08 14.24 -1.80
N ASN A 31 17.46 13.09 -1.25
CA ASN A 31 17.10 11.81 -1.83
C ASN A 31 15.60 11.64 -1.63
N GLU A 32 14.80 12.29 -2.49
CA GLU A 32 13.40 11.94 -2.62
C GLU A 32 13.36 10.48 -3.06
N ASP A 33 13.08 9.61 -2.10
CA ASP A 33 12.72 8.22 -2.35
C ASP A 33 11.48 8.27 -3.23
N GLN A 34 11.68 8.19 -4.55
CA GLN A 34 10.58 8.20 -5.49
C GLN A 34 9.74 6.98 -5.20
N ARG A 35 8.58 7.21 -4.57
CA ARG A 35 7.63 6.16 -4.23
C ARG A 35 7.27 5.45 -5.53
N LYS A 36 7.75 4.22 -5.67
CA LYS A 36 7.40 3.40 -6.83
C LYS A 36 5.88 3.24 -6.86
N PRO A 37 5.24 3.39 -8.04
CA PRO A 37 3.82 3.12 -8.14
C PRO A 37 3.55 1.66 -7.76
N PRO A 38 2.40 1.37 -7.11
CA PRO A 38 2.03 -0.01 -6.82
C PRO A 38 1.93 -0.82 -8.11
N GLU A 39 2.34 -2.08 -8.04
CA GLU A 39 2.28 -3.03 -9.15
C GLU A 39 0.85 -3.11 -9.71
N LYS A 40 0.75 -3.41 -11.01
CA LYS A 40 -0.52 -3.34 -11.75
C LYS A 40 -1.61 -4.20 -11.12
N ASP A 41 -1.24 -5.36 -10.59
CA ASP A 41 -2.18 -6.32 -9.99
C ASP A 41 -2.69 -5.84 -8.63
N ILE A 42 -1.87 -5.12 -7.86
CA ILE A 42 -2.24 -4.52 -6.58
C ILE A 42 -3.34 -3.46 -6.75
N ARG A 43 -3.35 -2.77 -7.90
CA ARG A 43 -4.37 -1.75 -8.20
C ARG A 43 -5.76 -2.34 -8.42
N LEU A 44 -5.86 -3.60 -8.82
CA LEU A 44 -7.12 -4.26 -9.14
C LEU A 44 -7.71 -5.04 -7.96
N ASN A 45 -6.87 -5.43 -7.00
CA ASN A 45 -7.29 -6.09 -5.77
C ASN A 45 -7.25 -5.10 -4.58
N PRO A 46 -8.41 -4.57 -4.12
CA PRO A 46 -8.45 -3.65 -2.98
C PRO A 46 -8.00 -4.30 -1.65
N MET A 47 -7.91 -5.63 -1.60
CA MET A 47 -7.45 -6.40 -0.44
C MET A 47 -5.97 -6.83 -0.55
N SER A 48 -5.23 -6.34 -1.54
CA SER A 48 -3.81 -6.73 -1.74
C SER A 48 -2.94 -6.49 -0.50
N ALA A 49 -3.19 -5.42 0.26
CA ALA A 49 -2.46 -5.16 1.49
C ALA A 49 -2.73 -6.21 2.57
N LEU A 50 -3.98 -6.68 2.68
CA LEU A 50 -4.35 -7.76 3.60
C LEU A 50 -3.71 -9.09 3.16
N GLU A 51 -3.75 -9.40 1.88
CA GLU A 51 -3.11 -10.60 1.32
C GLU A 51 -1.61 -10.62 1.61
N GLN A 52 -0.90 -9.52 1.34
CA GLN A 52 0.53 -9.41 1.65
C GLN A 52 0.83 -9.54 3.15
N LEU A 53 -0.03 -8.96 4.00
CA LEU A 53 0.12 -9.08 5.45
C LEU A 53 -0.07 -10.52 5.93
N LEU A 54 -1.06 -11.23 5.39
CA LEU A 54 -1.32 -12.63 5.73
C LEU A 54 -0.20 -13.54 5.25
N LEU A 55 0.30 -13.32 4.03
CA LEU A 55 1.47 -14.03 3.51
C LEU A 55 2.72 -13.79 4.37
N HIS A 56 2.91 -12.56 4.88
CA HIS A 56 3.99 -12.25 5.81
C HIS A 56 3.88 -13.02 7.13
N PHE A 57 2.67 -13.34 7.57
CA PHE A 57 2.41 -14.20 8.73
C PHE A 57 2.39 -15.70 8.39
N GLU A 58 2.86 -16.09 7.20
CA GLU A 58 2.88 -17.49 6.73
C GLU A 58 1.48 -18.14 6.68
N VAL A 59 0.44 -17.33 6.53
CA VAL A 59 -0.92 -17.81 6.31
C VAL A 59 -1.14 -18.07 4.82
N GLU A 60 -1.64 -19.26 4.48
CA GLU A 60 -2.04 -19.56 3.11
C GLU A 60 -3.24 -18.71 2.71
N VAL A 61 -3.10 -17.96 1.62
CA VAL A 61 -4.17 -17.10 1.09
C VAL A 61 -4.38 -17.40 -0.39
N GLN A 62 -5.63 -17.47 -0.79
CA GLN A 62 -6.04 -17.54 -2.18
C GLN A 62 -7.00 -16.39 -2.49
N SER A 63 -6.63 -15.57 -3.47
CA SER A 63 -7.50 -14.51 -3.98
C SER A 63 -8.34 -15.02 -5.14
N ASN A 64 -9.65 -14.81 -5.08
CA ASN A 64 -10.56 -15.13 -6.18
C ASN A 64 -11.48 -13.95 -6.46
N ASN A 65 -11.37 -13.37 -7.65
CA ASN A 65 -12.22 -12.26 -8.09
C ASN A 65 -13.64 -12.72 -8.47
N ASN A 66 -13.90 -14.03 -8.50
CA ASN A 66 -15.17 -14.60 -8.87
C ASN A 66 -15.94 -15.11 -7.63
N ARG A 67 -17.27 -15.10 -7.72
CA ARG A 67 -18.18 -15.61 -6.68
C ARG A 67 -18.17 -17.13 -6.56
N ASN A 68 -17.31 -17.82 -7.30
CA ASN A 68 -17.18 -19.28 -7.28
C ASN A 68 -16.89 -19.83 -5.87
N LEU A 69 -16.18 -19.09 -5.02
CA LEU A 69 -15.98 -19.48 -3.61
C LEU A 69 -17.28 -19.54 -2.80
N LEU A 70 -18.31 -18.79 -3.20
CA LEU A 70 -19.64 -18.83 -2.57
C LEU A 70 -20.52 -19.94 -3.18
N HIS A 71 -20.08 -20.52 -4.30
CA HIS A 71 -20.72 -21.69 -4.91
C HIS A 71 -20.15 -23.00 -4.36
N ASN A 72 -18.84 -23.05 -4.17
CA ASN A 72 -18.10 -24.17 -3.59
C ASN A 72 -17.43 -23.68 -2.31
N LEU A 73 -18.17 -23.79 -1.20
CA LEU A 73 -17.67 -23.34 0.10
C LEU A 73 -16.44 -24.20 0.49
N PRO A 74 -15.40 -23.57 1.05
CA PRO A 74 -14.21 -24.28 1.51
C PRO A 74 -14.51 -25.13 2.75
N ALA A 75 -13.50 -25.85 3.24
CA ALA A 75 -13.62 -26.58 4.50
C ALA A 75 -13.97 -25.63 5.66
N THR A 76 -14.66 -26.14 6.68
CA THR A 76 -15.20 -25.32 7.78
C THR A 76 -14.11 -24.80 8.74
N ASN A 77 -12.87 -25.28 8.63
CA ASN A 77 -11.72 -24.72 9.35
C ASN A 77 -11.10 -23.49 8.66
N GLU A 78 -11.57 -23.14 7.46
CA GLU A 78 -11.06 -22.00 6.69
C GLU A 78 -11.86 -20.72 6.93
N ALA A 79 -11.30 -19.60 6.47
CA ALA A 79 -11.93 -18.29 6.53
C ALA A 79 -12.18 -17.73 5.13
N ILE A 80 -13.36 -17.17 4.92
CA ILE A 80 -13.72 -16.44 3.72
C ILE A 80 -13.78 -14.95 4.07
N VAL A 81 -12.99 -14.14 3.39
CA VAL A 81 -13.02 -12.69 3.48
C VAL A 81 -13.70 -12.14 2.23
N VAL A 82 -14.80 -11.41 2.42
CA VAL A 82 -15.59 -10.87 1.31
C VAL A 82 -15.71 -9.36 1.45
N ARG A 83 -15.20 -8.66 0.44
CA ARG A 83 -15.49 -7.24 0.26
C ARG A 83 -16.70 -7.05 -0.62
N ASN A 84 -17.68 -6.29 -0.14
CA ASN A 84 -18.70 -5.68 -0.97
C ASN A 84 -19.36 -6.65 -1.97
N LEU A 85 -20.35 -7.41 -1.50
CA LEU A 85 -21.23 -8.16 -2.39
C LEU A 85 -22.14 -7.18 -3.14
N LYS A 86 -21.70 -6.74 -4.34
CA LYS A 86 -22.45 -5.80 -5.23
C LYS A 86 -23.89 -6.24 -5.52
N GLN A 87 -24.17 -7.52 -5.37
CA GLN A 87 -25.49 -8.12 -5.58
C GLN A 87 -25.72 -9.10 -4.43
N PRO A 88 -26.95 -9.14 -3.87
CA PRO A 88 -27.29 -10.07 -2.81
C PRO A 88 -27.12 -11.51 -3.29
N LEU A 89 -26.87 -12.42 -2.35
CA LEU A 89 -26.90 -13.85 -2.62
C LEU A 89 -28.35 -14.31 -2.83
N THR A 90 -28.53 -15.42 -3.55
CA THR A 90 -29.83 -16.08 -3.55
C THR A 90 -30.12 -16.65 -2.16
N HIS A 91 -31.39 -16.80 -1.79
CA HIS A 91 -31.77 -17.29 -0.47
C HIS A 91 -31.16 -18.67 -0.13
N GLU A 92 -31.13 -19.58 -1.11
CA GLU A 92 -30.47 -20.89 -0.98
C GLU A 92 -28.98 -20.75 -0.61
N ARG A 93 -28.28 -19.79 -1.21
CA ARG A 93 -26.85 -19.57 -0.98
C ARG A 93 -26.58 -18.90 0.36
N GLU A 94 -27.47 -18.02 0.78
CA GLU A 94 -27.43 -17.43 2.11
C GLU A 94 -27.59 -18.51 3.19
N LEU A 95 -28.54 -19.43 3.03
CA LEU A 95 -28.72 -20.57 3.95
C LEU A 95 -27.51 -21.52 3.95
N ALA A 96 -26.94 -21.81 2.78
CA ALA A 96 -25.75 -22.65 2.69
C ALA A 96 -24.54 -22.00 3.40
N LEU A 97 -24.35 -20.69 3.21
CA LEU A 97 -23.29 -19.94 3.88
C LEU A 97 -23.52 -19.86 5.39
N LEU A 98 -24.77 -19.68 5.82
CA LEU A 98 -25.14 -19.68 7.24
C LEU A 98 -24.82 -21.02 7.89
N ASN A 99 -25.27 -22.13 7.29
CA ASN A 99 -24.97 -23.48 7.79
C ASN A 99 -23.45 -23.74 7.85
N TRP A 100 -22.69 -23.27 6.86
CA TRP A 100 -21.23 -23.38 6.88
C TRP A 100 -20.58 -22.62 8.04
N VAL A 101 -21.07 -21.41 8.36
CA VAL A 101 -20.62 -20.66 9.54
C VAL A 101 -21.02 -21.37 10.83
N GLU A 102 -22.23 -21.91 10.92
CA GLU A 102 -22.70 -22.68 12.08
C GLU A 102 -21.84 -23.93 12.33
N GLN A 103 -21.26 -24.51 11.28
CA GLN A 103 -20.35 -25.66 11.36
C GLN A 103 -18.88 -25.27 11.67
N GLY A 104 -18.61 -23.99 11.93
CA GLY A 104 -17.29 -23.49 12.34
C GLY A 104 -16.57 -22.63 11.31
N GLY A 105 -17.13 -22.50 10.10
CA GLY A 105 -16.60 -21.63 9.05
C GLY A 105 -16.52 -20.17 9.50
N LYS A 106 -15.48 -19.46 9.09
CA LYS A 106 -15.28 -18.05 9.47
C LYS A 106 -15.59 -17.13 8.30
N LEU A 107 -16.63 -16.32 8.43
CA LEU A 107 -16.97 -15.30 7.43
C LEU A 107 -16.59 -13.91 7.94
N ILE A 108 -15.69 -13.23 7.23
CA ILE A 108 -15.38 -11.82 7.45
C ILE A 108 -15.99 -11.04 6.29
N TYR A 109 -16.95 -10.18 6.60
CA TYR A 109 -17.71 -9.44 5.59
C TYR A 109 -17.52 -7.93 5.77
N GLU A 110 -16.99 -7.26 4.74
CA GLU A 110 -16.99 -5.80 4.65
C GLU A 110 -18.28 -5.34 3.96
N PRO A 111 -19.18 -4.63 4.67
CA PRO A 111 -20.43 -4.16 4.09
C PRO A 111 -20.19 -3.12 3.00
N TYR A 112 -20.99 -3.17 1.93
CA TYR A 112 -20.86 -2.24 0.81
C TYR A 112 -20.88 -0.75 1.19
N TRP A 113 -21.68 -0.38 2.20
CA TRP A 113 -21.83 1.02 2.62
C TRP A 113 -20.59 1.60 3.31
N LEU A 114 -19.72 0.77 3.90
CA LEU A 114 -18.48 1.24 4.54
C LEU A 114 -17.48 1.80 3.52
N GLY A 115 -17.54 1.33 2.27
CA GLY A 115 -16.70 1.87 1.20
C GLY A 115 -17.19 3.20 0.62
N LYS A 116 -18.45 3.61 0.85
CA LYS A 116 -18.99 4.84 0.25
C LYS A 116 -18.69 6.11 1.03
N SER A 117 -18.33 6.00 2.31
CA SER A 117 -17.98 7.14 3.15
C SER A 117 -16.52 7.56 3.03
N ASP A 118 -15.68 6.77 2.34
CA ASP A 118 -14.28 7.11 2.12
C ASP A 118 -14.10 7.72 0.73
N GLU A 119 -14.00 9.05 0.68
CA GLU A 119 -13.77 9.84 -0.54
C GLU A 119 -12.40 9.53 -1.21
N ARG A 120 -11.57 8.69 -0.57
CA ARG A 120 -10.24 8.27 -1.05
C ARG A 120 -10.26 7.05 -1.99
N GLN A 121 -11.43 6.65 -2.49
CA GLN A 121 -11.52 5.65 -3.55
C GLN A 121 -11.12 6.27 -4.89
N TYR A 122 -9.82 6.22 -5.18
CA TYR A 122 -9.21 6.60 -6.47
C TYR A 122 -9.62 5.67 -7.61
#